data_AF-A0A9W4MLS3-F1
#
_entry.id   AF-A0A9W4MLS3-F1
#
_cell.length_a   1.000
_cell.length_b   1.000
_cell.length_c   1.000
_cell.angle_alpha   90.00
_cell.angle_beta   90.00
_cell.angle_gamma   90.00
#
_symmetry.space_group_name_H-M   'P 1'
#
loop_
_entity.id
_entity.type
_entity.pdbx_description
1 polymer ?
#
loop_
_entity_poly.entity_id
_entity_poly.type
_entity_poly.pdbx_seq_one_letter_code
_entity_poly.pdbx_strand_id
1 'polypeptide(L)'
;MLSLWIGAVLLCGYLVAHGLFSPLSAIPGPAYTRFTSLWIKYQEFTANRRESVHRMHKVYGPVVRLSPNEITFTSLEAIKEIYASSGSGYDKTEYYDLFRQFKIK
;
A
#
# COMPACT_ATOMS: atom_id res chain seq x y z
N MET A 1 -18.97 -0.73 28.56
CA MET A 1 -17.88 -1.74 28.59
C MET A 1 -18.13 -2.88 27.61
N LEU A 2 -19.29 -3.57 27.66
CA LEU A 2 -19.64 -4.63 26.70
C LEU A 2 -19.68 -4.15 25.23
N SER A 3 -20.18 -2.94 24.98
CA SER A 3 -20.20 -2.32 23.64
C SER A 3 -18.81 -2.12 23.03
N LEU A 4 -17.79 -1.84 23.85
CA LEU A 4 -16.40 -1.69 23.37
C LEU A 4 -15.84 -3.03 22.91
N TRP A 5 -16.15 -4.11 23.64
CA TRP A 5 -15.74 -5.46 23.25
C TRP A 5 -16.42 -5.92 21.97
N ILE A 6 -17.73 -5.66 21.82
CA ILE A 6 -18.47 -5.96 20.58
C ILE A 6 -17.86 -5.17 19.41
N GLY A 7 -17.61 -3.87 19.59
CA GLY A 7 -16.97 -3.04 18.57
C GLY A 7 -15.58 -3.56 18.19
N ALA A 8 -14.77 -3.96 19.17
CA ALA A 8 -13.45 -4.52 18.92
C ALA A 8 -13.52 -5.83 18.14
N VAL A 9 -14.42 -6.75 18.50
CA VAL A 9 -14.61 -8.02 17.79
C VAL A 9 -15.05 -7.79 16.35
N LEU A 10 -16.01 -6.89 16.12
CA LEU A 10 -16.47 -6.54 14.77
C LEU A 10 -15.35 -5.91 13.93
N LEU A 11 -14.58 -4.99 14.52
CA LEU A 11 -13.45 -4.36 13.84
C LEU A 11 -12.37 -5.39 13.49
N CYS A 12 -11.99 -6.27 14.44
CA CYS A 12 -11.04 -7.34 14.18
C CYS A 12 -11.54 -8.28 13.09
N GLY A 13 -12.80 -8.70 13.15
CA GLY A 13 -13.42 -9.54 12.13
C GLY A 13 -13.40 -8.88 10.75
N TYR A 14 -13.74 -7.60 10.67
CA TYR A 14 -13.66 -6.81 9.44
C TYR A 14 -12.24 -6.74 8.87
N LEU A 15 -11.24 -6.42 9.70
CA LEU A 15 -9.84 -6.31 9.25
C LEU A 15 -9.29 -7.65 8.75
N VAL A 16 -9.61 -8.75 9.44
CA VAL A 16 -9.23 -10.11 9.02
C VAL A 16 -9.90 -10.47 7.70
N ALA A 17 -11.22 -10.24 7.57
CA ALA A 17 -11.96 -10.50 6.35
C ALA A 17 -11.40 -9.67 5.18
N HIS A 18 -11.19 -8.37 5.38
CA HIS A 18 -10.65 -7.47 4.37
C HIS A 18 -9.25 -7.93 3.90
N GLY A 19 -8.35 -8.30 4.81
CA GLY A 19 -7.01 -8.75 4.43
C GLY A 19 -6.98 -10.11 3.72
N LEU A 20 -7.90 -11.02 4.05
CA LEU A 20 -7.96 -12.35 3.43
C LEU A 20 -8.70 -12.34 2.08
N PHE A 21 -9.81 -11.61 1.99
CA PHE A 21 -10.71 -11.64 0.84
C PHE A 21 -10.52 -10.47 -0.14
N SER A 22 -9.60 -9.54 0.16
CA SER A 22 -9.25 -8.49 -0.81
C SER A 22 -8.67 -9.12 -2.10
N PRO A 23 -9.03 -8.60 -3.29
CA PRO A 23 -8.41 -9.04 -4.54
C PRO A 23 -6.89 -8.82 -4.56
N LEU A 24 -6.40 -7.88 -3.74
CA LEU A 24 -4.97 -7.60 -3.61
C LEU A 24 -4.24 -8.65 -2.76
N SER A 25 -4.95 -9.58 -2.09
CA SER A 25 -4.37 -10.62 -1.23
C SER A 25 -3.54 -11.66 -2.01
N ALA A 26 -3.84 -11.83 -3.30
CA ALA A 26 -3.13 -12.69 -4.24
C ALA A 26 -1.74 -12.16 -4.62
N ILE A 27 -1.50 -10.86 -4.46
CA ILE A 27 -0.22 -10.24 -4.80
C ILE A 27 0.89 -10.72 -3.84
N PRO A 28 2.10 -11.04 -4.33
CA PRO A 28 3.22 -11.44 -3.49
C PRO A 28 3.60 -10.38 -2.44
N GLY A 29 4.01 -10.82 -1.26
CA GLY A 29 4.47 -9.97 -0.17
C GLY A 29 4.29 -10.64 1.20
N PRO A 30 4.84 -10.06 2.28
CA PRO A 30 4.69 -10.65 3.61
C PRO A 30 3.23 -10.75 4.05
N ALA A 31 2.89 -11.76 4.84
CA ALA A 31 1.51 -11.99 5.26
C ALA A 31 0.91 -10.80 6.02
N TYR A 32 1.71 -10.09 6.82
CA TYR A 32 1.25 -8.93 7.58
C TYR A 32 0.83 -7.75 6.69
N THR A 33 1.35 -7.63 5.46
CA THR A 33 0.99 -6.52 4.56
C THR A 33 -0.43 -6.63 4.04
N ARG A 34 -1.08 -7.79 4.21
CA ARG A 34 -2.53 -7.97 3.94
C ARG A 34 -3.41 -7.20 4.92
N PHE A 35 -2.93 -6.99 6.14
CA PHE A 35 -3.75 -6.49 7.24
C PHE A 35 -3.37 -5.09 7.70
N THR A 36 -2.12 -4.66 7.48
CA THR A 36 -1.65 -3.39 8.03
C THR A 36 -0.64 -2.67 7.15
N SER A 37 -0.69 -1.33 7.18
CA SER A 37 0.32 -0.42 6.60
C SER A 37 1.39 0.01 7.60
N LEU A 38 1.30 -0.43 8.86
CA LEU A 38 2.19 0.05 9.94
C LEU A 38 3.66 -0.24 9.65
N TRP A 39 3.97 -1.39 9.05
CA TRP A 39 5.36 -1.73 8.72
C TRP A 39 5.98 -0.76 7.73
N ILE A 40 5.31 -0.48 6.60
CA ILE A 40 5.87 0.41 5.58
C ILE A 40 5.95 1.86 6.08
N LYS A 41 4.98 2.29 6.89
CA LYS A 41 5.00 3.59 7.57
C LYS A 41 6.18 3.69 8.54
N TYR A 42 6.47 2.65 9.32
CA TYR A 42 7.64 2.61 10.18
C TYR A 42 8.94 2.73 9.36
N GLN A 43 9.04 2.05 8.21
CA GLN A 43 10.20 2.21 7.32
C GLN A 43 10.32 3.63 6.77
N GLU A 44 9.20 4.31 6.49
CA GLU A 44 9.18 5.73 6.11
C GLU A 44 9.74 6.63 7.23
N PHE A 45 9.21 6.50 8.45
CA PHE A 45 9.63 7.32 9.59
C PHE A 45 11.08 7.10 10.01
N THR A 46 11.65 5.92 9.70
CA THR A 46 13.06 5.60 9.95
C THR A 46 13.96 5.84 8.74
N ALA A 47 13.45 6.46 7.67
CA ALA A 47 14.15 6.71 6.41
C ALA A 47 14.70 5.46 5.68
N ASN A 48 14.19 4.27 6.03
CA ASN A 48 14.62 2.98 5.50
C ASN A 48 13.69 2.42 4.40
N ARG A 49 12.66 3.18 4.00
CA ARG A 49 11.67 2.73 3.02
C ARG A 49 12.31 2.23 1.72
N ARG A 50 13.22 3.00 1.13
CA ARG A 50 13.85 2.68 -0.16
C ARG A 50 14.56 1.32 -0.12
N GLU A 51 15.42 1.12 0.87
CA GLU A 51 16.16 -0.14 1.06
C GLU A 51 15.24 -1.32 1.36
N SER A 52 14.21 -1.09 2.18
CA SER A 52 13.26 -2.13 2.56
C SER A 52 12.41 -2.59 1.38
N VAL A 53 11.89 -1.65 0.58
CA VAL A 53 11.14 -1.95 -0.65
C VAL A 53 12.02 -2.64 -1.68
N HIS A 54 13.26 -2.18 -1.86
CA HIS A 54 14.22 -2.84 -2.74
C HIS A 54 14.49 -4.29 -2.31
N ARG A 55 14.70 -4.54 -1.02
CA ARG A 55 14.86 -5.90 -0.48
C ARG A 55 13.63 -6.76 -0.72
N MET A 56 12.44 -6.20 -0.57
CA MET A 56 11.21 -6.93 -0.87
C MET A 56 11.13 -7.35 -2.33
N HIS A 57 11.49 -6.47 -3.27
CA HIS A 57 11.53 -6.84 -4.69
C HIS A 57 12.56 -7.93 -5.00
N LYS A 58 13.69 -7.99 -4.28
CA LYS A 58 14.64 -9.11 -4.41
C LYS A 58 14.05 -10.45 -3.99
N VAL A 59 13.11 -10.46 -3.04
CA VAL A 59 12.54 -11.68 -2.46
C VAL A 59 11.25 -12.10 -3.18
N TYR A 60 10.35 -11.14 -3.42
CA TYR A 60 8.99 -11.39 -3.91
C TYR A 60 8.82 -11.11 -5.41
N GLY A 61 9.85 -10.56 -6.06
CA GLY A 61 9.85 -10.28 -7.49
C GLY A 61 9.35 -8.88 -7.86
N PRO A 62 8.98 -8.66 -9.13
CA PRO A 62 8.77 -7.32 -9.69
C PRO A 62 7.47 -6.63 -9.25
N VAL A 63 6.54 -7.35 -8.62
CA VAL A 63 5.25 -6.83 -8.12
C VAL A 63 5.07 -7.25 -6.67
N VAL A 64 4.96 -6.29 -5.76
CA VAL A 64 4.93 -6.57 -4.32
C VAL A 64 3.86 -5.75 -3.59
N ARG A 65 3.11 -6.38 -2.69
CA ARG A 65 2.19 -5.74 -1.77
C ARG A 65 2.93 -5.19 -0.54
N LEU A 66 2.91 -3.87 -0.37
CA LEU A 66 3.50 -3.16 0.78
C LEU A 66 2.51 -2.95 1.92
N SER A 67 1.22 -2.80 1.59
CA SER A 67 0.14 -2.61 2.55
C SER A 67 -1.19 -3.14 1.97
N PRO A 68 -2.30 -3.15 2.74
CA PRO A 68 -3.56 -3.72 2.26
C PRO A 68 -4.05 -3.11 0.94
N ASN A 69 -3.71 -1.84 0.70
CA ASN A 69 -4.16 -1.04 -0.44
C ASN A 69 -2.97 -0.45 -1.23
N GLU A 70 -1.76 -1.00 -1.09
CA GLU A 70 -0.56 -0.43 -1.72
C GLU A 70 0.31 -1.53 -2.34
N ILE A 71 0.60 -1.35 -3.62
CA ILE A 71 1.43 -2.25 -4.42
C ILE A 71 2.54 -1.44 -5.06
N THR A 72 3.71 -2.05 -5.16
CA THR A 72 4.89 -1.47 -5.79
C THR A 72 5.36 -2.34 -6.96
N PHE A 73 5.92 -1.68 -7.96
CA PHE A 73 6.29 -2.27 -9.25
C PHE A 73 7.71 -1.84 -9.63
N THR A 74 8.45 -2.74 -10.30
CA THR A 74 9.79 -2.45 -10.85
C THR A 74 9.91 -2.66 -12.36
N SER A 75 8.81 -2.95 -13.06
CA SER A 75 8.83 -3.20 -14.51
C SER A 75 8.74 -1.90 -15.31
N LEU A 76 9.35 -1.90 -16.50
CA LEU A 76 9.31 -0.74 -17.40
C LEU A 76 7.89 -0.49 -17.91
N GLU A 77 7.12 -1.55 -18.12
CA GLU A 77 5.73 -1.52 -18.53
C GLU A 77 4.88 -0.80 -17.49
N ALA A 78 5.06 -1.12 -16.20
CA ALA A 78 4.34 -0.46 -15.11
C ALA A 78 4.71 1.02 -14.99
N ILE A 79 5.98 1.38 -15.20
CA ILE A 79 6.40 2.79 -15.22
C ILE A 79 5.66 3.55 -16.31
N LYS A 80 5.59 2.99 -17.53
CA LYS A 80 4.88 3.60 -18.65
C LYS A 80 3.37 3.71 -18.38
N GLU A 81 2.76 2.66 -17.87
CA GLU A 81 1.33 2.60 -17.55
C GLU A 81 0.94 3.58 -16.45
N ILE A 82 1.71 3.65 -15.37
CA ILE A 82 1.38 4.49 -14.21
C ILE A 82 1.66 5.97 -14.51
N TYR A 83 2.78 6.27 -15.19
CA TYR A 83 3.29 7.64 -15.32
C TYR A 83 3.21 8.25 -16.74
N ALA A 84 3.26 7.46 -17.81
CA ALA A 84 3.51 7.98 -19.16
C ALA A 84 2.26 8.11 -20.06
N SER A 85 1.14 7.47 -19.72
CA SER A 85 -0.11 7.71 -20.43
C SER A 85 -0.63 9.11 -20.10
N SER A 86 -0.86 9.92 -21.14
CA SER A 86 -1.38 11.28 -21.14
C SER A 86 -2.72 11.43 -20.39
N GLY A 87 -2.70 11.28 -19.06
CA GLY A 87 -3.86 11.03 -18.21
C GLY A 87 -4.11 9.54 -18.02
N SER A 88 -3.31 8.87 -17.18
CA SER A 88 -3.32 7.41 -16.98
C SER A 88 -4.61 6.77 -16.49
N GLY A 89 -5.68 7.56 -16.34
CA GLY A 89 -6.92 7.14 -15.71
C GLY A 89 -6.77 6.84 -14.22
N TYR A 90 -5.54 6.87 -13.68
CA TYR A 90 -5.26 6.72 -12.26
C TYR A 90 -5.22 8.09 -11.60
N ASP A 91 -6.14 8.32 -10.67
CA ASP A 91 -6.12 9.50 -9.85
C ASP A 91 -4.92 9.49 -8.90
N LYS A 92 -4.28 10.65 -8.77
CA LYS A 92 -3.28 10.85 -7.73
C LYS A 92 -3.99 10.83 -6.38
N THR A 93 -3.39 10.15 -5.41
CA THR A 93 -3.90 10.14 -4.03
C THR A 93 -3.96 11.55 -3.43
N GLU A 94 -4.75 11.72 -2.38
CA GLU A 94 -4.93 12.98 -1.64
C GLU A 94 -3.60 13.50 -1.05
N TYR A 95 -2.57 12.66 -0.96
CA TYR A 95 -1.21 13.07 -0.63
C TYR A 95 -0.73 14.23 -1.54
N TYR A 96 -1.12 14.22 -2.81
CA TYR A 96 -0.73 15.27 -3.76
C TYR A 96 -1.45 16.60 -3.51
N ASP A 97 -2.57 16.59 -2.77
CA ASP A 97 -3.29 17.82 -2.43
C ASP A 97 -2.48 18.72 -1.51
N LEU A 98 -1.55 18.14 -0.74
CA LEU A 98 -0.57 18.87 0.06
C LEU A 98 0.34 19.77 -0.79
N PHE A 99 0.50 19.47 -2.08
CA PHE A 99 1.34 20.27 -2.97
C PHE A 99 0.55 21.34 -3.74
N ARG A 100 -0.79 21.33 -3.71
CA ARG A 100 -1.62 22.36 -4.38
C ARG A 100 -1.31 23.77 -3.87
N GLN A 101 -0.93 23.90 -2.61
CA GLN A 101 -0.52 25.19 -2.01
C GLN A 101 0.69 25.82 -2.70
N PHE A 102 1.60 25.02 -3.27
CA PHE A 102 2.78 25.53 -3.97
C PHE A 102 2.48 26.04 -5.38
N LYS A 103 1.22 25.95 -5.84
CA LYS A 103 0.79 26.38 -7.19
C LYS A 103 1.63 25.79 -8.33
N ILE A 104 2.28 24.64 -8.09
CA ILE A 104 3.04 23.92 -9.10
C ILE A 104 1.99 23.23 -9.97
N LYS A 105 1.88 23.70 -11.22
CA LYS A 105 0.99 23.12 -12.24
C LYS A 105 1.49 21.72 -12.63
#